data_AF-A0AAE2UDA5-F1
#
_entry.id   AF-A0AAE2UDA5-F1
#
_cell.length_a   1.000
_cell.length_b   1.000
_cell.length_c   1.000
_cell.angle_alpha   90.00
_cell.angle_beta   90.00
_cell.angle_gamma   90.00
#
_symmetry.space_group_name_H-M   'P 1'
#
loop_
_entity.id
_entity.type
_entity.pdbx_description
1 polymer ?
#
loop_
_entity_poly.entity_id
_entity_poly.type
_entity_poly.pdbx_seq_one_letter_code
_entity_poly.pdbx_strand_id
1 'polypeptide(L)' 'MGIPLQAKRQETHHYEFDSSARSVCGNDTFELPVPATYVVNTDGVIVHTFVNVDYTQREEPEKIVAVLKQLQVAASG' A
#
# COMPACT_ATOMS: atom_id res chain seq x y z
N MET A 1 -56.25 -8.75 13.16
CA MET A 1 -55.72 -9.14 11.84
C MET A 1 -54.42 -8.37 11.65
N GLY A 2 -53.27 -8.99 11.93
CA GLY A 2 -51.95 -8.34 11.87
C GLY A 2 -50.96 -9.29 11.20
N ILE A 3 -50.41 -8.85 10.07
CA ILE A 3 -49.41 -9.59 9.31
C ILE A 3 -48.04 -9.29 9.94
N PRO A 4 -47.25 -10.28 10.40
CA PRO A 4 -45.93 -10.01 10.94
C PRO A 4 -44.96 -9.59 9.81
N LEU A 5 -44.19 -8.55 10.13
CA LEU A 5 -43.12 -7.96 9.33
C LEU A 5 -42.09 -9.04 8.94
N GLN A 6 -41.95 -9.30 7.64
CA GLN A 6 -40.92 -10.17 7.10
C GLN A 6 -39.54 -9.55 7.38
N ALA A 7 -38.75 -10.20 8.23
CA ALA A 7 -37.37 -9.85 8.48
C ALA A 7 -36.56 -10.09 7.19
N LYS A 8 -36.04 -9.02 6.60
CA LYS A 8 -35.07 -9.13 5.50
C LYS A 8 -33.81 -9.81 6.04
N ARG A 9 -33.55 -11.03 5.55
CA ARG A 9 -32.28 -11.75 5.67
C ARG A 9 -31.15 -10.84 5.18
N GLN A 10 -30.35 -10.32 6.11
CA GLN A 10 -29.07 -9.71 5.77
C GLN A 10 -28.12 -10.84 5.40
N GLU A 11 -27.80 -10.97 4.12
CA GLU A 11 -26.77 -11.88 3.67
C GLU A 11 -25.42 -11.22 3.96
N THR A 12 -24.85 -11.54 5.13
CA THR A 12 -23.44 -11.25 5.40
C THR A 12 -22.61 -12.10 4.45
N HIS A 13 -22.14 -11.51 3.36
CA HIS A 13 -21.14 -12.14 2.52
C HIS A 13 -19.84 -12.21 3.32
N HIS A 14 -19.61 -13.35 3.99
CA HIS A 14 -18.30 -13.71 4.50
C HIS A 14 -17.39 -13.92 3.28
N TYR A 15 -16.62 -12.90 2.92
CA TYR A 15 -15.39 -13.12 2.19
C TYR A 15 -14.46 -13.87 3.15
N GLU A 16 -14.31 -15.18 2.96
CA GLU A 16 -13.15 -15.88 3.51
C GLU A 16 -11.93 -15.31 2.78
N PHE A 17 -11.38 -14.25 3.36
CA PHE A 17 -10.07 -13.76 2.98
C PHE A 17 -9.08 -14.85 3.39
N ASP A 18 -8.50 -15.52 2.39
CA ASP A 18 -7.58 -16.63 2.55
C ASP A 18 -6.62 -16.36 3.72
N SER A 19 -6.59 -17.31 4.66
CA SER A 19 -5.73 -17.31 5.86
C SER A 19 -4.23 -17.10 5.60
N SER A 20 -3.81 -17.07 4.32
CA SER A 20 -2.48 -16.70 3.87
C SER A 20 -2.15 -15.21 4.04
N ALA A 21 -3.15 -14.33 4.05
CA ALA A 21 -2.91 -12.89 4.09
C ALA A 21 -2.31 -12.41 5.42
N ARG A 22 -2.61 -13.09 6.53
CA ARG A 22 -2.04 -12.79 7.85
C ARG A 22 -0.52 -12.97 7.86
N SER A 23 -0.01 -13.98 7.15
CA SER A 23 1.43 -14.19 6.99
C SER A 23 2.08 -13.19 6.03
N VAL A 24 1.33 -12.65 5.07
CA VAL A 24 1.83 -11.67 4.09
C VAL A 24 1.92 -10.26 4.67
N CYS A 25 0.98 -9.87 5.54
CA CYS A 25 0.95 -8.53 6.16
C CYS A 25 1.84 -8.42 7.41
N GLY A 26 2.29 -9.54 7.98
CA GLY A 26 3.26 -9.57 9.09
C GLY A 26 2.72 -9.07 10.45
N ASN A 27 1.41 -8.89 10.57
CA ASN A 27 0.72 -8.44 11.77
C ASN A 27 -0.57 -9.25 11.98
N ASP A 28 -0.98 -9.39 13.25
CA ASP A 28 -2.22 -10.09 13.63
C ASP A 28 -3.48 -9.26 13.37
N THR A 29 -3.30 -7.95 13.19
CA THR A 29 -4.32 -7.03 12.69
C THR A 29 -4.27 -7.06 11.17
N PHE A 30 -5.42 -7.17 10.48
CA PHE A 30 -5.51 -7.08 9.02
C PHE A 30 -5.24 -5.65 8.50
N GLU A 31 -4.19 -5.01 9.00
CA GLU A 31 -3.81 -3.64 8.73
C GLU A 31 -2.77 -3.62 7.60
N LEU A 32 -3.13 -2.92 6.52
CA LEU A 32 -2.24 -2.79 5.37
C LEU A 32 -1.10 -1.84 5.70
N PRO A 33 0.15 -2.16 5.34
CA PRO A 33 1.26 -1.23 5.53
C PRO A 33 1.05 0.04 4.71
N VAL A 34 1.37 1.20 5.31
CA VAL A 34 1.32 2.50 4.63
C VAL A 34 2.18 2.45 3.36
N PRO A 35 1.67 2.85 2.19
CA PRO A 35 2.46 2.85 0.97
C PRO A 35 3.62 3.83 1.07
N ALA A 36 4.80 3.38 0.66
CA ALA A 36 6.00 4.20 0.65
C ALA A 36 6.91 3.86 -0.55
N THR A 37 7.60 4.87 -1.06
CA THR A 37 8.62 4.75 -2.11
C THR A 37 9.91 5.36 -1.59
N TYR A 38 11.01 4.61 -1.71
CA TYR A 38 12.36 5.05 -1.35
C TYR A 38 13.28 4.87 -2.55
N VAL A 39 14.15 5.85 -2.81
CA VAL A 39 15.30 5.68 -3.70
C VAL A 39 16.56 5.69 -2.85
N VAL A 40 17.34 4.63 -2.96
CA VAL A 40 18.58 4.42 -2.20
C VAL A 40 19.75 4.45 -3.18
N ASN A 41 20.76 5.26 -2.90
CA ASN A 41 21.98 5.31 -3.70
C ASN A 41 22.90 4.11 -3.40
N THR A 42 24.01 3.98 -4.12
CA THR A 42 24.97 2.88 -3.96
C THR A 42 25.68 2.85 -2.61
N ASP A 43 25.74 3.98 -1.91
CA ASP A 43 26.32 4.10 -0.57
C ASP A 43 25.32 3.68 0.54
N GLY A 44 24.11 3.24 0.17
CA GLY A 44 23.05 2.88 1.09
C GLY A 44 22.31 4.08 1.70
N VAL A 45 22.50 5.28 1.15
CA VAL A 45 21.84 6.51 1.60
C VAL A 45 20.53 6.70 0.85
N ILE A 46 19.47 6.99 1.60
CA ILE A 46 18.17 7.36 1.03
C ILE A 46 18.27 8.77 0.46
N VAL A 47 18.03 8.91 -0.83
CA VAL A 47 18.10 10.19 -1.56
C VAL A 47 16.73 10.72 -1.99
N HIS A 48 15.70 9.88 -1.93
CA HIS A 48 14.31 10.26 -2.17
C HIS A 48 13.36 9.42 -1.34
N THR A 49 12.30 10.04 -0.84
CA THR A 49 11.25 9.40 -0.03
C THR A 49 9.89 9.93 -0.39
N PHE A 50 8.92 9.04 -0.45
CA PHE A 50 7.51 9.38 -0.49
C PHE A 50 6.76 8.45 0.46
N VAL A 51 6.00 9.01 1.40
CA VAL A 51 5.17 8.25 2.34
C VAL A 51 3.85 8.98 2.43
N ASN A 52 2.75 8.26 2.22
CA ASN A 52 1.42 8.83 2.31
C ASN A 52 0.44 7.84 2.94
N VAL A 53 -0.31 8.30 3.94
CA VAL A 53 -1.34 7.50 4.62
C VAL A 53 -2.56 7.25 3.74
N ASP A 54 -2.77 8.10 2.73
CA ASP A 54 -3.80 7.87 1.72
C ASP A 54 -3.33 6.79 0.75
N TYR A 55 -3.91 5.60 0.88
CA TYR A 55 -3.58 4.41 0.08
C TYR A 55 -3.85 4.56 -1.42
N THR A 56 -4.59 5.59 -1.82
CA THR A 56 -4.84 5.91 -3.23
C THR A 56 -3.72 6.76 -3.86
N GLN A 57 -2.86 7.35 -3.03
CA GLN A 57 -1.77 8.19 -3.47
C GLN A 57 -0.46 7.42 -3.49
N ARG A 58 0.26 7.51 -4.61
CA ARG A 58 1.57 6.91 -4.83
C ARG A 58 2.51 7.95 -5.41
N GLU A 59 3.80 7.70 -5.30
CA GLU A 59 4.78 8.53 -5.98
C GLU A 59 4.64 8.38 -7.50
N GLU A 60 4.79 9.49 -8.22
CA GLU A 60 4.72 9.50 -9.68
C GLU A 60 5.95 8.78 -10.28
N PRO A 61 5.78 7.79 -11.18
CA PRO A 61 6.90 7.04 -11.75
C PRO A 61 7.95 7.91 -12.43
N GLU A 62 7.52 9.00 -13.09
CA GLU A 62 8.41 9.94 -13.76
C GLU A 62 9.38 10.63 -12.80
N LYS A 63 8.92 10.95 -11.58
CA LYS A 63 9.78 11.55 -10.55
C LYS A 63 10.85 10.57 -10.09
N ILE A 64 10.49 9.30 -9.92
CA ILE A 64 11.44 8.24 -9.53
C ILE A 64 12.54 8.12 -10.60
N VAL A 65 12.15 8.06 -11.89
CA VAL A 65 13.12 7.99 -13.00
C VAL A 65 14.00 9.23 -13.08
N ALA A 66 13.46 10.42 -12.82
CA ALA A 66 14.25 11.66 -12.80
C ALA A 66 15.32 11.64 -11.70
N VAL A 67 14.98 11.22 -10.48
CA VAL A 67 15.94 11.05 -9.37
C VAL A 67 17.03 10.06 -9.75
N LEU A 68 16.68 8.92 -10.33
CA LEU A 68 17.67 7.92 -10.76
C LEU A 68 18.65 8.46 -11.81
N LYS A 69 18.15 9.23 -12.78
CA LYS A 69 19.01 9.87 -13.79
C LYS A 69 19.96 10.89 -13.16
N GLN A 70 19.50 11.68 -12.19
CA GLN A 70 20.34 12.63 -11.46
C GLN A 70 21.48 11.92 -10.70
N LEU A 71 21.20 10.77 -10.08
CA LEU A 71 22.23 9.97 -9.41
C LEU A 71 23.29 9.45 -10.40
N GLN A 72 22.88 9.00 -11.59
CA GLN A 72 23.81 8.52 -12.60
C GLN A 72 24.72 9.64 -13.13
N VAL A 73 24.19 10.85 -13.30
CA VAL A 73 24.98 12.02 -13.70
C VAL A 73 25.98 12.39 -12.60
N ALA A 74 25.54 12.42 -11.33
CA ALA A 74 26.42 12.72 -10.19
C ALA A 74 27.55 11.71 -10.01
N ALA A 75 27.35 10.44 -10.40
CA ALA A 75 28.39 9.41 -10.35
C ALA A 75 29.38 9.43 -11.53
N SER A 76 29.06 10.16 -12.61
CA SER A 76 29.88 10.20 -13.84
C SER A 76 30.73 11.46 -13.99
N GLY A 77 30.67 12.38 -13.03
CA GLY A 77 31.47 13.61 -12.99
C GLY A 77 32.52 13.57 -11.89
#